data_AF-S5MIH4-F1
#
_entry.id   AF-S5MIH4-F1
#
_cell.length_a   1.000
_cell.length_b   1.000
_cell.length_c   1.000
_cell.angle_alpha   90.00
_cell.angle_beta   90.00
_cell.angle_gamma   90.00
#
_symmetry.space_group_name_H-M   'P 1'
#
loop_
_entity.id
_entity.type
_entity.pdbx_description
1 polymer ?
#
loop_
_entity_poly.entity_id
_entity_poly.type
_entity_poly.pdbx_seq_one_letter_code
_entity_poly.pdbx_strand_id
1 'polypeptide(L)'
;MIENNFTILLDPDNEFLNISKNLEANMIDLAALNQILNPFDVVAPVVQDEVYLSFEEKKNWFLEEHLNKLKEFHELLFPDWIQDKQIFLTKLIKKLL
;
A
#
# COMPACT_ATOMS: atom_id res chain seq x y z
N MET A 1 24.00 22.15 8.51
CA MET A 1 22.54 22.08 8.30
C MET A 1 22.12 20.73 8.84
N ILE A 2 21.18 20.67 9.79
CA ILE A 2 20.62 19.40 10.23
C ILE A 2 19.57 19.05 9.17
N GLU A 3 19.82 18.00 8.39
CA GLU A 3 18.80 17.46 7.49
C GLU A 3 17.70 16.84 8.35
N ASN A 4 16.48 17.40 8.29
CA ASN A 4 15.30 16.75 8.85
C ASN A 4 14.92 15.58 7.94
N ASN A 5 15.67 14.48 8.06
CA ASN A 5 15.43 13.27 7.31
C ASN A 5 14.27 12.49 7.94
N PHE A 6 13.11 12.54 7.28
CA PHE A 6 11.97 11.70 7.63
C PHE A 6 12.26 10.27 7.18
N THR A 7 12.22 9.33 8.13
CA THR A 7 12.51 7.91 7.89
C THR A 7 11.27 7.08 8.20
N ILE A 8 10.84 6.25 7.26
CA ILE A 8 9.79 5.24 7.46
C ILE A 8 10.47 3.88 7.57
N LEU A 9 10.12 3.10 8.59
CA LEU A 9 10.64 1.75 8.81
C LEU A 9 9.47 0.75 8.85
N LEU A 10 9.64 -0.37 8.15
CA LEU A 10 8.80 -1.56 8.32
C LEU A 10 9.55 -2.52 9.23
N ASP A 11 9.02 -2.78 10.43
CA ASP A 11 9.72 -3.52 11.48
C ASP A 11 8.91 -4.76 11.90
N PRO A 12 8.95 -5.86 11.11
CA PRO A 12 8.19 -7.06 11.42
C PRO A 12 8.66 -7.76 12.70
N ASP A 13 9.95 -7.63 13.04
CA ASP A 13 10.60 -8.32 14.17
C ASP A 13 10.75 -7.45 15.42
N ASN A 14 10.24 -6.21 15.39
CA ASN A 14 10.33 -5.21 16.47
C ASN A 14 11.77 -4.84 16.89
N GLU A 15 12.74 -4.92 15.98
CA GLU A 15 14.15 -4.62 16.25
C GLU A 15 14.38 -3.13 16.56
N PHE A 16 13.55 -2.26 16.00
CA PHE A 16 13.67 -0.81 16.13
C PHE A 16 12.79 -0.23 17.24
N LEU A 17 12.00 -1.06 17.94
CA LEU A 17 11.05 -0.62 18.97
C LEU A 17 11.69 0.18 20.12
N ASN A 18 12.92 -0.14 20.50
CA ASN A 18 13.63 0.60 21.55
C ASN A 18 14.21 1.91 21.03
N ILE A 19 14.68 1.92 19.78
CA ILE A 19 15.23 3.11 19.13
C ILE A 19 14.11 4.12 18.87
N SER A 20 12.96 3.66 18.38
CA SER A 20 11.79 4.51 18.10
C SER A 20 11.30 5.24 19.35
N LYS A 21 11.26 4.57 20.51
CA LYS A 21 10.93 5.19 21.80
C LYS A 21 11.92 6.28 22.20
N ASN A 22 13.22 6.04 22.02
CA ASN A 22 14.26 7.00 22.37
C ASN A 22 14.29 8.22 21.43
N LEU A 23 13.81 8.07 20.20
CA LEU A 23 13.73 9.13 19.19
C LEU A 23 12.37 9.84 19.16
N GLU A 24 11.47 9.54 20.10
CA GLU A 24 10.09 10.04 20.12
C GLU A 24 9.35 9.81 18.78
N ALA A 25 9.65 8.69 18.11
CA ALA A 25 9.07 8.38 16.81
C ALA A 25 7.60 7.98 16.94
N ASN A 26 6.81 8.34 15.93
CA ASN A 26 5.43 7.87 15.80
C ASN A 26 5.43 6.38 15.42
N MET A 27 4.99 5.54 16.36
CA MET A 27 4.85 4.11 16.12
C MET A 27 3.43 3.80 15.68
N ILE A 28 3.32 2.99 14.62
CA ILE A 28 2.05 2.46 14.12
C ILE A 28 2.12 0.94 14.28
N ASP A 29 1.31 0.39 15.18
CA ASP A 29 1.23 -1.05 15.41
C ASP A 29 0.09 -1.63 14.55
N LEU A 30 0.46 -2.24 13.43
CA LEU A 30 -0.47 -2.81 12.46
C LEU A 30 -1.09 -4.14 12.94
N ALA A 31 -0.57 -4.74 14.02
CA ALA A 31 -1.18 -5.90 14.65
C ALA A 31 -2.25 -5.51 15.68
N ALA A 32 -2.23 -4.27 16.16
CA ALA A 32 -3.20 -3.76 17.10
C ALA A 32 -4.51 -3.35 16.39
N LEU A 33 -5.65 -3.74 16.96
CA LEU A 33 -7.00 -3.52 16.39
C LEU A 33 -7.39 -2.05 16.23
N ASN A 34 -6.61 -1.12 16.76
CA ASN A 34 -6.87 0.32 16.75
C ASN A 34 -6.29 1.04 15.53
N GLN A 35 -5.45 0.40 14.72
CA GLN A 35 -4.81 1.00 13.54
C GLN A 35 -4.83 0.01 12.36
N ILE A 36 -5.90 0.06 11.58
CA ILE A 36 -6.11 -0.85 10.44
C ILE A 36 -5.74 -0.12 9.15
N LEU A 37 -4.83 -0.70 8.37
CA LEU A 37 -4.64 -0.32 6.96
C LEU A 37 -5.64 -1.08 6.11
N ASN A 38 -6.49 -0.35 5.37
CA ASN A 38 -7.42 -0.94 4.44
C ASN A 38 -6.75 -1.07 3.06
N PRO A 39 -6.53 -2.30 2.53
CA PRO A 39 -5.91 -2.49 1.22
C PRO A 39 -6.70 -1.87 0.06
N PHE A 40 -8.00 -1.62 0.25
CA PHE A 40 -8.88 -1.00 -0.75
C PHE A 40 -8.83 0.54 -0.75
N ASP A 41 -8.11 1.16 0.19
CA ASP A 41 -7.88 2.59 0.15
C ASP A 41 -6.88 2.90 -0.98
N VAL A 42 -7.32 3.65 -1.98
CA VAL A 42 -6.50 3.97 -3.15
C VAL A 42 -5.39 4.95 -2.76
N VAL A 43 -4.14 4.49 -2.81
CA VAL A 43 -2.95 5.30 -2.55
C VAL A 43 -2.31 5.72 -3.88
N ALA A 44 -1.88 6.97 -3.97
CA ALA A 44 -1.13 7.45 -5.13
C ALA A 44 0.20 6.67 -5.26
N PRO A 45 0.50 6.06 -6.43
CA PRO A 45 1.75 5.36 -6.64
C PRO A 45 2.93 6.33 -6.57
N VAL A 46 4.07 5.81 -6.11
CA VAL A 46 5.34 6.57 -6.12
C VAL A 46 5.82 6.65 -7.56
N VAL A 47 5.62 7.79 -8.20
CA VAL A 47 6.06 8.03 -9.58
C VAL A 47 7.51 8.52 -9.54
N GLN A 48 8.45 7.75 -10.09
CA GLN A 48 9.87 8.13 -10.15
C GLN A 48 10.18 9.10 -11.29
N ASP A 49 9.33 9.15 -12.32
CA ASP A 49 9.48 10.04 -13.47
C ASP A 49 8.28 11.00 -13.59
N GLU A 50 8.50 12.21 -14.10
CA GLU A 50 7.42 13.15 -14.40
C GLU A 50 6.55 12.60 -15.54
N VAL A 51 5.52 11.85 -15.18
CA VAL A 51 4.49 11.35 -16.09
C VAL A 51 3.60 12.53 -16.51
N TYR A 52 3.84 13.06 -17.72
CA TYR A 52 3.03 14.11 -18.36
C TYR A 52 1.71 13.57 -18.90
N LEU A 53 0.82 13.18 -17.99
CA LEU A 53 -0.56 12.78 -18.29
C LEU A 53 -1.54 13.90 -17.91
N SER A 54 -2.67 13.98 -18.62
CA SER A 54 -3.82 14.78 -18.19
C SER A 54 -4.38 14.27 -16.85
N PHE A 55 -5.21 15.08 -16.18
CA PHE A 55 -5.80 14.69 -14.90
C PHE A 55 -6.58 13.37 -14.98
N GLU A 56 -7.34 13.17 -16.04
CA GLU A 56 -8.17 11.98 -16.24
C GLU A 56 -7.32 10.74 -16.54
N GLU A 57 -6.26 10.90 -17.33
CA GLU A 57 -5.29 9.83 -17.59
C GLU A 57 -4.49 9.46 -16.32
N LYS A 58 -4.10 10.45 -15.50
CA LYS A 58 -3.45 10.20 -14.19
C LYS A 58 -4.37 9.42 -13.27
N LYS A 59 -5.64 9.80 -13.17
CA LYS A 59 -6.64 9.10 -12.36
C LYS A 59 -6.79 7.63 -12.81
N ASN A 60 -6.95 7.40 -14.11
CA ASN A 60 -7.10 6.04 -14.65
C ASN A 60 -5.82 5.22 -14.44
N TRP A 61 -4.66 5.82 -14.63
CA TRP A 61 -3.38 5.16 -14.37
C TRP A 61 -3.23 4.79 -12.89
N PHE A 62 -3.50 5.71 -11.95
CA PHE A 62 -3.45 5.42 -10.52
C PHE A 62 -4.38 4.28 -10.12
N LEU A 63 -5.59 4.23 -10.69
CA LEU A 63 -6.53 3.16 -10.41
C LEU A 63 -6.02 1.81 -10.92
N GLU A 64 -5.51 1.75 -12.16
CA GLU A 64 -4.97 0.49 -12.69
C GLU A 64 -3.72 0.02 -11.92
N GLU A 65 -2.82 0.92 -11.53
CA GLU A 65 -1.68 0.59 -10.67
C GLU A 65 -2.12 0.05 -9.31
N HIS A 66 -3.11 0.70 -8.67
CA HIS A 66 -3.65 0.23 -7.40
C HIS A 66 -4.31 -1.15 -7.53
N LEU A 67 -5.03 -1.39 -8.62
CA LEU A 67 -5.64 -2.70 -8.88
C LEU A 67 -4.61 -3.80 -9.13
N ASN A 68 -3.48 -3.47 -9.78
CA ASN A 68 -2.35 -4.41 -9.91
C ASN A 68 -1.76 -4.75 -8.54
N LYS A 69 -1.59 -3.75 -7.65
CA LYS A 69 -1.13 -3.98 -6.27
C LYS A 69 -2.12 -4.80 -5.45
N LEU A 70 -3.42 -4.55 -5.60
CA LEU A 70 -4.45 -5.40 -4.98
C LEU A 70 -4.40 -6.83 -5.48
N LYS A 71 -4.11 -7.06 -6.77
CA LYS A 71 -3.94 -8.41 -7.30
C LYS A 71 -2.75 -9.11 -6.64
N GLU A 72 -1.58 -8.46 -6.59
CA GLU A 72 -0.39 -8.98 -5.88
C GLU A 72 -0.71 -9.30 -4.42
N PHE A 73 -1.43 -8.40 -3.73
CA PHE A 73 -1.86 -8.60 -2.34
C PHE A 73 -2.75 -9.85 -2.17
N HIS A 74 -3.73 -10.05 -3.05
CA HIS A 74 -4.60 -11.23 -2.99
C HIS A 74 -3.88 -12.53 -3.36
N GLU A 75 -2.88 -12.48 -4.23
CA GLU A 75 -2.02 -13.64 -4.52
C GLU A 75 -1.19 -14.06 -3.30
N LEU A 76 -0.73 -13.10 -2.49
CA LEU A 76 -0.05 -13.39 -1.21
C LEU A 76 -0.99 -13.98 -0.16
N LEU A 77 -2.23 -13.47 -0.07
CA LEU A 77 -3.23 -13.98 0.89
C LEU A 77 -3.79 -15.35 0.49
N PHE A 78 -3.95 -15.59 -0.81
CA PHE A 78 -4.62 -16.75 -1.35
C PHE A 78 -3.81 -17.41 -2.48
N PRO A 79 -2.65 -18.01 -2.15
CA PRO A 79 -1.74 -18.57 -3.16
C PRO A 79 -2.37 -19.70 -3.97
N ASP A 80 -3.34 -20.42 -3.40
CA ASP A 80 -4.01 -21.55 -4.06
C ASP A 80 -5.20 -21.14 -4.94
N TRP A 81 -5.49 -19.84 -5.06
CA TRP A 81 -6.58 -19.40 -5.91
C TRP A 81 -6.23 -19.60 -7.38
N ILE A 82 -7.01 -20.48 -8.02
CA ILE A 82 -7.02 -20.60 -9.47
C ILE A 82 -7.38 -19.28 -10.14
N GLN A 83 -6.88 -19.10 -11.36
CA GLN A 83 -7.00 -17.87 -12.15
C GLN A 83 -8.43 -17.31 -12.23
N ASP A 84 -9.44 -18.17 -12.32
CA ASP A 84 -10.85 -17.74 -12.42
C ASP A 84 -11.33 -16.96 -11.18
N LYS A 85 -10.88 -17.35 -9.98
CA LYS A 85 -11.24 -16.65 -8.73
C LYS A 85 -10.60 -15.28 -8.65
N GLN A 86 -9.34 -15.18 -9.08
CA GLN A 86 -8.61 -13.90 -9.15
C GLN A 86 -9.30 -12.95 -10.15
N ILE A 87 -9.65 -13.45 -11.35
CA ILE A 87 -10.39 -12.66 -12.36
C ILE A 87 -11.74 -12.19 -11.82
N PHE A 88 -12.48 -13.06 -11.13
CA PHE A 88 -13.77 -12.71 -10.54
C PHE A 88 -13.61 -11.58 -9.51
N LEU A 89 -12.64 -11.70 -8.59
CA LEU A 89 -12.39 -10.69 -7.57
C LEU A 89 -11.98 -9.34 -8.18
N THR A 90 -11.04 -9.33 -9.14
CA THR A 90 -10.64 -8.10 -9.83
C THR A 90 -11.83 -7.43 -10.54
N LYS A 91 -12.71 -8.21 -11.19
CA LYS A 91 -13.93 -7.69 -11.82
C LYS A 91 -14.91 -7.11 -10.81
N LEU A 92 -15.04 -7.71 -9.64
CA LEU A 92 -15.90 -7.21 -8.56
C LEU A 92 -15.38 -5.87 -8.03
N ILE A 93 -14.07 -5.78 -7.75
CA ILE A 93 -13.44 -4.55 -7.25
C ILE A 93 -13.59 -3.41 -8.27
N LYS A 94 -13.33 -3.67 -9.56
CA LYS A 94 -13.51 -2.67 -10.65
C LYS A 94 -14.95 -2.13 -10.76
N LYS A 95 -15.96 -2.84 -10.26
CA LYS A 95 -17.36 -2.37 -10.28
C LYS A 95 -17.71 -1.49 -9.07
N LEU A 96 -16.93 -1.55 -8.01
CA LEU A 96 -17.19 -0.86 -6.74
C LEU A 96 -16.42 0.46 -6.60
N LEU A 97 -15.35 0.63 -7.39
CA LEU A 97 -14.54 1.85 -7.51
C LEU A 97 -14.98 2.68 -8.73
#